data_AF-A0A242MRI4-F1
#
_entry.id   AF-A0A242MRI4-F1
#
_cell.length_a   1.000
_cell.length_b   1.000
_cell.length_c   1.000
_cell.angle_alpha   90.00
_cell.angle_beta   90.00
_cell.angle_gamma   90.00
#
_symmetry.space_group_name_H-M   'P 1'
#
loop_
_entity.id
_entity.type
_entity.pdbx_description
1 polymer ?
#
loop_
_entity_poly.entity_id
_entity_poly.type
_entity_poly.pdbx_seq_one_letter_code
_entity_poly.pdbx_strand_id
1 'polypeptide(L)'
;MKRILFGVLAAVFSFGVGATTLSPISLLNPAGSAAGQVIASTGPSSAPVWTVITPAAIGGLKASNNLSDVASATAALTNLGGLSTTAAASTYLTQANATSTYATISNLALKAALAAPLSQFAATSSAQLAGVISDETGSGSLVFGTSPAIATPAITGGSINSASVGGTTPSSGVFTTLKSNSAVHLSYKNTSAQSIPASTATTIAGWTSVFDSGSNFNASTGVFTAPNAGYYLVSGEIMFNVSSGAVNNQFQALVIANGVTVFNPIFIVQATTTPLALLPFSVVVSLAAGQTVSVQALQTNTSAQTLNVGANANVLSIVQIP
;
A
#
# COMPACT_ATOMS: atom_id res chain seq x y z
N MET A 1 60.30 -97.25 91.67
CA MET A 1 59.00 -96.81 91.12
C MET A 1 59.01 -95.38 90.52
N LYS A 2 60.19 -94.78 90.25
CA LYS A 2 60.31 -93.42 89.68
C LYS A 2 60.24 -93.34 88.13
N ARG A 3 60.17 -94.49 87.45
CA ARG A 3 60.25 -94.58 85.97
C ARG A 3 58.90 -94.58 85.25
N ILE A 4 57.80 -94.87 85.95
CA ILE A 4 56.46 -94.93 85.35
C ILE A 4 55.82 -93.53 85.28
N LEU A 5 56.15 -92.63 86.20
CA LEU A 5 55.59 -91.28 86.24
C LEU A 5 56.06 -90.39 85.07
N PHE A 6 57.27 -90.60 84.56
CA PHE A 6 57.79 -89.85 83.42
C PHE A 6 57.17 -90.28 82.08
N GLY A 7 56.80 -91.56 81.94
CA GLY A 7 56.16 -92.07 80.72
C GLY A 7 54.74 -91.55 80.54
N VAL A 8 53.98 -91.44 81.65
CA VAL A 8 52.62 -90.89 81.61
C VAL A 8 52.63 -89.38 81.34
N LEU A 9 53.61 -88.65 81.85
CA LEU A 9 53.71 -87.21 81.60
C LEU A 9 54.04 -86.89 80.12
N ALA A 10 54.87 -87.72 79.48
CA ALA A 10 55.17 -87.56 78.04
C ALA A 10 53.98 -87.90 77.14
N ALA A 11 53.14 -88.87 77.53
CA ALA A 11 51.94 -89.24 76.78
C ALA A 11 50.80 -88.21 76.90
N VAL A 12 50.72 -87.45 78.00
CA VAL A 12 49.74 -86.37 78.15
C VAL A 12 50.10 -85.14 77.32
N PHE A 13 51.39 -84.90 77.06
CA PHE A 13 51.81 -83.79 76.19
C PHE A 13 51.56 -84.04 74.70
N SER A 14 51.34 -85.28 74.24
CA SER A 14 51.16 -85.59 72.81
C SER A 14 49.71 -85.44 72.30
N PHE A 15 48.72 -85.25 73.18
CA PHE A 15 47.31 -85.14 72.79
C PHE A 15 46.76 -83.71 72.69
N GLY A 16 47.58 -82.68 72.95
CA GLY A 16 47.13 -81.28 73.01
C GLY A 16 47.31 -80.47 71.73
N VAL A 17 47.92 -81.01 70.67
CA VAL A 17 48.15 -80.24 69.42
C VAL A 17 46.96 -80.44 68.48
N GLY A 18 45.80 -79.92 68.90
CA GLY A 18 44.67 -79.71 68.01
C GLY A 18 45.01 -78.55 67.07
N ALA A 19 45.11 -78.84 65.77
CA ALA A 19 45.24 -77.84 64.73
C ALA A 19 44.02 -76.90 64.75
N THR A 20 44.14 -75.77 65.44
CA THR A 20 43.19 -74.67 65.30
C THR A 20 43.49 -74.00 63.97
N THR A 21 42.56 -74.11 63.01
CA THR A 21 42.55 -73.27 61.82
C THR A 21 42.70 -71.82 62.25
N LEU A 22 43.83 -71.19 61.92
CA LEU A 22 44.03 -69.77 62.14
C LEU A 22 43.02 -69.04 61.24
N SER A 23 41.97 -68.47 61.82
CA SER A 23 41.18 -67.45 61.14
C SER A 23 42.17 -66.41 60.60
N PRO A 24 42.10 -66.01 59.31
CA PRO A 24 43.01 -65.01 58.79
C PRO A 24 42.99 -63.80 59.71
N ILE A 25 44.16 -63.31 60.09
CA ILE A 25 44.29 -62.13 60.95
C ILE A 25 43.60 -60.99 60.21
N SER A 26 42.38 -60.64 60.64
CA SER A 26 41.73 -59.43 60.18
C SER A 26 42.50 -58.28 60.82
N LEU A 27 43.34 -57.61 60.02
CA LEU A 27 44.10 -56.43 60.46
C LEU A 27 43.17 -55.27 60.87
N LEU A 28 41.88 -55.38 60.57
CA LEU A 28 40.84 -54.43 60.91
C LEU A 28 39.78 -55.13 61.76
N ASN A 29 39.47 -54.55 62.92
CA ASN A 29 38.34 -54.98 63.74
C ASN A 29 37.11 -54.13 63.36
N PRO A 30 36.08 -54.70 62.70
CA PRO A 30 34.87 -53.97 62.33
C PRO A 30 33.93 -53.71 63.52
N ALA A 31 34.22 -54.27 64.70
CA ALA A 31 33.41 -54.04 65.90
C ALA A 31 33.35 -52.55 66.24
N GLY A 32 32.13 -52.02 66.37
CA GLY A 32 31.86 -50.60 66.65
C GLY A 32 31.78 -49.70 65.42
N SER A 33 31.96 -50.22 64.20
CA SER A 33 31.74 -49.45 62.97
C SER A 33 30.25 -49.34 62.61
N ALA A 34 29.87 -48.21 62.03
CA ALA A 34 28.56 -47.95 61.42
C ALA A 34 28.71 -47.61 59.93
N ALA A 35 27.63 -47.76 59.16
CA ALA A 35 27.61 -47.43 57.74
C ALA A 35 28.00 -45.95 57.51
N GLY A 36 28.90 -45.72 56.55
CA GLY A 36 29.40 -44.38 56.19
C GLY A 36 30.61 -43.89 57.00
N GLN A 37 31.17 -44.72 57.88
CA GLN A 37 32.42 -44.41 58.59
C GLN A 37 33.66 -44.90 57.83
N VAL A 38 34.78 -44.21 58.07
CA VAL A 38 36.11 -44.60 57.60
C VAL A 38 37.05 -44.77 58.79
N ILE A 39 38.18 -45.45 58.57
CA ILE A 39 39.27 -45.51 59.54
C ILE A 39 40.10 -44.24 59.40
N ALA A 40 40.14 -43.42 60.45
CA ALA A 40 41.04 -42.26 60.50
C ALA A 40 42.21 -42.53 61.44
N SER A 41 43.41 -42.14 60.99
CA SER A 41 44.58 -42.08 61.86
C SER A 41 44.38 -40.98 62.90
N THR A 42 44.60 -41.31 64.17
CA THR A 42 44.59 -40.36 65.28
C THR A 42 46.00 -39.90 65.67
N GLY A 43 47.01 -40.22 64.84
CA GLY A 43 48.41 -39.94 65.10
C GLY A 43 49.26 -41.21 65.25
N PRO A 44 50.59 -41.08 65.34
CA PRO A 44 51.54 -42.21 65.23
C PRO A 44 51.55 -43.15 66.45
N SER A 45 51.00 -42.72 67.58
CA SER A 45 51.09 -43.40 68.88
C SER A 45 49.74 -43.88 69.41
N SER A 46 48.67 -43.76 68.63
CA SER A 46 47.31 -44.16 69.03
C SER A 46 46.68 -45.04 67.96
N ALA A 47 45.92 -46.04 68.38
CA ALA A 47 45.20 -46.91 67.45
C ALA A 47 44.21 -46.07 66.62
N PRO A 48 44.08 -46.32 65.31
CA PRO A 48 43.14 -45.61 64.48
C PRO A 48 41.69 -45.91 64.91
N VAL A 49 40.80 -44.96 64.68
CA VAL A 49 39.39 -45.04 65.11
C VAL A 49 38.44 -44.92 63.93
N TRP A 50 37.25 -45.49 64.07
CA TRP A 50 36.15 -45.30 63.12
C TRP A 50 35.57 -43.89 63.28
N THR A 51 35.57 -43.10 62.21
CA THR A 51 35.02 -41.74 62.21
C THR A 51 34.17 -41.47 60.98
N VAL A 52 33.27 -40.50 61.08
CA VAL A 52 32.51 -39.99 59.93
C VAL A 52 33.35 -38.92 59.23
N ILE A 53 33.59 -39.05 57.93
CA ILE A 53 34.15 -37.95 57.14
C ILE A 53 33.06 -36.87 57.04
N THR A 54 33.28 -35.73 57.68
CA THR A 54 32.46 -34.54 57.43
C THR A 54 32.93 -33.87 56.14
N PRO A 55 32.06 -33.16 55.40
CA PRO A 55 32.46 -32.39 54.21
C PRO A 55 33.65 -31.44 54.44
N ALA A 56 33.88 -31.03 55.70
CA ALA A 56 35.02 -30.21 56.09
C ALA A 56 36.37 -30.96 56.05
N ALA A 57 36.38 -32.28 56.19
CA ALA A 57 37.60 -33.11 56.25
C ALA A 57 38.16 -33.48 54.86
N ILE A 58 37.41 -33.23 53.78
CA ILE A 58 37.78 -33.56 52.39
C ILE A 58 38.58 -32.41 51.76
N GLY A 59 39.65 -31.97 52.43
CA GLY A 59 40.45 -30.79 52.08
C GLY A 59 40.70 -30.66 50.56
N GLY A 60 39.99 -29.74 49.92
CA GLY A 60 40.01 -29.55 48.46
C GLY A 60 38.70 -29.05 47.85
N LEU A 61 37.54 -29.35 48.46
CA LEU A 61 36.25 -28.75 48.06
C LEU A 61 35.81 -27.63 49.01
N LYS A 62 36.63 -26.59 49.16
CA LYS A 62 36.16 -25.32 49.74
C LYS A 62 36.69 -24.15 48.92
N ALA A 63 35.83 -23.65 48.04
CA ALA A 63 35.78 -22.23 47.68
C ALA A 63 34.49 -21.84 46.94
N SER A 64 33.86 -22.74 46.16
CA SER A 64 32.77 -22.32 45.28
C SER A 64 31.37 -22.81 45.65
N ASN A 65 31.24 -23.89 46.43
CA ASN A 65 29.92 -24.37 46.89
C ASN A 65 30.04 -24.85 48.33
N ASN A 66 29.43 -24.11 49.25
CA ASN A 66 29.37 -24.45 50.66
C ASN A 66 28.50 -25.70 50.85
N LEU A 67 29.06 -26.90 50.63
CA LEU A 67 28.34 -28.18 50.76
C LEU A 67 27.87 -28.50 52.19
N SER A 68 28.13 -27.63 53.17
CA SER A 68 27.49 -27.70 54.49
C SER A 68 26.07 -27.12 54.52
N ASP A 69 25.59 -26.48 53.44
CA ASP A 69 24.31 -25.75 53.42
C ASP A 69 23.13 -26.46 52.73
N VAL A 70 23.26 -27.73 52.36
CA VAL A 70 22.11 -28.53 51.85
C VAL A 70 21.36 -29.20 53.01
N ALA A 71 21.19 -28.49 54.12
CA ALA A 71 20.42 -28.99 55.28
C ALA A 71 18.91 -28.83 55.06
N SER A 72 18.48 -27.91 54.18
CA SER A 72 17.11 -27.73 53.74
C SER A 72 17.06 -27.01 52.39
N ALA A 73 15.95 -27.15 51.67
CA ALA A 73 15.70 -26.39 50.43
C ALA A 73 15.83 -24.87 50.64
N THR A 74 15.53 -24.37 51.84
CA THR A 74 15.61 -22.95 52.20
C THR A 74 17.06 -22.46 52.25
N ALA A 75 17.99 -23.22 52.81
CA ALA A 75 19.40 -22.82 52.90
C ALA A 75 20.10 -22.86 51.54
N ALA A 76 19.77 -23.85 50.70
CA ALA A 76 20.22 -23.90 49.32
C ALA A 76 19.77 -22.67 48.50
N LEU A 77 18.57 -22.14 48.78
CA LEU A 77 17.98 -21.00 48.08
C LEU A 77 18.64 -19.66 48.43
N THR A 78 19.02 -19.49 49.70
CA THR A 78 19.77 -18.33 50.20
C THR A 78 21.14 -18.21 49.52
N ASN A 79 21.80 -19.34 49.26
CA ASN A 79 23.14 -19.38 48.64
C ASN A 79 23.16 -19.10 47.14
N LEU A 80 22.01 -19.13 46.45
CA LEU A 80 21.89 -18.62 45.07
C LEU A 80 21.84 -17.08 45.00
N GLY A 81 22.00 -16.38 46.14
CA GLY A 81 22.26 -14.94 46.16
C GLY A 81 21.10 -14.04 45.74
N GLY A 82 19.84 -14.48 45.86
CA GLY A 82 18.74 -13.64 45.38
C GLY A 82 17.30 -14.04 45.66
N LEU A 83 17.01 -14.96 46.60
CA LEU A 83 15.64 -15.38 46.84
C LEU A 83 15.26 -15.28 48.32
N SER A 84 14.64 -14.15 48.65
CA SER A 84 14.05 -13.88 49.96
C SER A 84 12.63 -14.47 50.03
N THR A 85 12.28 -15.10 51.15
CA THR A 85 10.90 -15.55 51.45
C THR A 85 10.04 -14.44 52.05
N THR A 86 10.62 -13.29 52.36
CA THR A 86 9.92 -12.08 52.77
C THR A 86 9.76 -11.16 51.57
N ALA A 87 8.52 -10.72 51.31
CA ALA A 87 8.09 -9.93 50.15
C ALA A 87 8.80 -8.55 49.98
N ALA A 88 9.82 -8.25 50.76
CA ALA A 88 10.66 -7.07 50.63
C ALA A 88 12.11 -7.51 50.34
N ALA A 89 12.63 -7.04 49.21
CA ALA A 89 14.01 -7.17 48.73
C ALA A 89 14.43 -8.50 48.06
N SER A 90 13.94 -8.71 46.82
CA SER A 90 14.82 -9.22 45.77
C SER A 90 14.61 -8.38 44.51
N THR A 91 15.67 -7.72 44.07
CA THR A 91 15.65 -6.81 42.91
C THR A 91 15.48 -7.57 41.59
N TYR A 92 15.54 -8.92 41.60
CA TYR A 92 15.56 -9.74 40.38
C TYR A 92 14.51 -10.87 40.33
N LEU A 93 14.20 -11.59 41.41
CA LEU A 93 13.20 -12.67 41.39
C LEU A 93 12.37 -12.71 42.68
N THR A 94 11.03 -12.72 42.57
CA THR A 94 10.12 -13.01 43.69
C THR A 94 9.36 -14.31 43.42
N GLN A 95 9.31 -15.20 44.43
CA GLN A 95 8.56 -16.45 44.36
C GLN A 95 7.07 -16.17 44.68
N ALA A 96 6.19 -16.42 43.71
CA ALA A 96 4.76 -16.14 43.88
C ALA A 96 4.02 -17.20 44.72
N ASN A 97 4.51 -18.44 44.79
CA ASN A 97 3.93 -19.50 45.62
C ASN A 97 4.92 -20.67 45.80
N ALA A 98 4.88 -21.37 46.95
CA ALA A 98 5.80 -22.46 47.31
C ALA A 98 5.62 -23.76 46.48
N THR A 99 4.66 -23.80 45.55
CA THR A 99 4.24 -25.03 44.85
C THR A 99 4.29 -24.92 43.32
N SER A 100 4.83 -23.85 42.74
CA SER A 100 4.90 -23.74 41.27
C SER A 100 6.22 -23.16 40.77
N THR A 101 6.81 -23.88 39.80
CA THR A 101 8.07 -23.60 39.10
C THR A 101 7.94 -22.44 38.10
N TYR A 102 7.42 -21.29 38.52
CA TYR A 102 7.48 -20.07 37.72
C TYR A 102 7.97 -18.93 38.60
N ALA A 103 9.19 -18.48 38.31
CA ALA A 103 9.71 -17.23 38.85
C ALA A 103 9.02 -16.07 38.12
N THR A 104 8.24 -15.26 38.84
CA THR A 104 7.80 -13.96 38.33
C THR A 104 8.94 -12.97 38.51
N ILE A 105 9.52 -12.53 37.40
CA ILE A 105 10.46 -11.40 37.40
C ILE A 105 9.62 -10.14 37.61
N SER A 106 9.53 -9.68 38.86
CA SER A 106 8.70 -8.52 39.24
C SER A 106 9.14 -7.19 38.58
N ASN A 107 10.26 -7.16 37.86
CA ASN A 107 10.86 -5.95 37.27
C ASN A 107 11.28 -6.08 35.80
N LEU A 108 10.84 -7.10 35.07
CA LEU A 108 11.09 -7.17 33.63
C LEU A 108 9.82 -6.75 32.93
N ALA A 109 9.74 -5.48 32.51
CA ALA A 109 9.23 -4.95 31.23
C ALA A 109 8.06 -5.63 30.45
N LEU A 110 7.40 -6.66 30.96
CA LEU A 110 6.40 -7.50 30.28
C LEU A 110 4.97 -7.09 30.61
N LYS A 111 4.75 -6.18 31.56
CA LYS A 111 3.44 -5.52 31.70
C LYS A 111 3.11 -4.68 30.46
N ALA A 112 4.11 -4.40 29.63
CA ALA A 112 3.97 -3.74 28.33
C ALA A 112 3.54 -4.68 27.18
N ALA A 113 3.36 -5.99 27.42
CA ALA A 113 3.22 -6.95 26.33
C ALA A 113 1.83 -7.60 26.17
N LEU A 114 0.86 -7.43 27.08
CA LEU A 114 -0.39 -8.24 27.00
C LEU A 114 -1.74 -7.53 27.18
N ALA A 115 -1.84 -6.23 27.51
CA ALA A 115 -3.17 -5.66 27.79
C ALA A 115 -3.40 -4.16 27.57
N ALA A 116 -2.39 -3.35 27.21
CA ALA A 116 -2.57 -1.90 27.07
C ALA A 116 -2.58 -1.45 25.59
N PRO A 117 -3.44 -0.49 25.21
CA PRO A 117 -3.35 0.17 23.90
C PRO A 117 -2.00 0.87 23.71
N LEU A 118 -1.73 1.40 22.50
CA LEU A 118 -0.46 2.07 22.12
C LEU A 118 0.02 3.16 23.11
N SER A 119 -0.85 3.63 24.00
CA SER A 119 -0.55 4.57 25.10
C SER A 119 0.57 4.14 26.07
N GLN A 120 1.03 2.89 26.01
CA GLN A 120 2.16 2.42 26.81
C GLN A 120 3.52 2.90 26.31
N PHE A 121 3.60 3.31 25.04
CA PHE A 121 4.83 3.83 24.47
C PHE A 121 4.95 5.31 24.84
N ALA A 122 6.17 5.76 25.17
CA ALA A 122 6.48 7.18 25.23
C ALA A 122 6.13 7.83 23.87
N ALA A 123 5.90 9.16 23.86
CA ALA A 123 5.50 9.88 22.66
C ALA A 123 6.27 9.41 21.41
N THR A 124 5.54 8.84 20.44
CA THR A 124 6.11 8.22 19.25
C THR A 124 5.98 9.17 18.06
N SER A 125 6.97 9.15 17.16
CA SER A 125 6.87 9.78 15.85
C SER A 125 6.16 8.89 14.83
N SER A 126 5.66 9.48 13.75
CA SER A 126 5.07 8.74 12.62
C SER A 126 6.01 7.65 12.07
N ALA A 127 7.31 7.94 11.98
CA ALA A 127 8.32 6.99 11.50
C ALA A 127 8.52 5.80 12.46
N GLN A 128 8.40 6.03 13.76
CA GLN A 128 8.47 4.96 14.76
C GLN A 128 7.22 4.08 14.73
N LEU A 129 6.05 4.65 14.43
CA LEU A 129 4.83 3.86 14.28
C LEU A 129 4.84 3.02 12.98
N ALA A 130 5.33 3.58 11.88
CA ALA A 130 5.49 2.87 10.60
C ALA A 130 6.30 1.57 10.74
N GLY A 131 7.37 1.60 11.54
CA GLY A 131 8.19 0.40 11.79
C GLY A 131 7.48 -0.72 12.56
N VAL A 132 6.32 -0.46 13.17
CA VAL A 132 5.51 -1.43 13.93
C VAL A 132 4.36 -2.00 13.09
N ILE A 133 3.92 -1.29 12.04
CA ILE A 133 2.78 -1.66 11.20
C ILE A 133 3.31 -2.45 9.99
N SER A 134 3.04 -3.76 9.94
CA SER A 134 3.58 -4.65 8.91
C SER A 134 2.87 -4.55 7.55
N ASP A 135 1.71 -3.90 7.47
CA ASP A 135 0.85 -3.81 6.28
C ASP A 135 0.64 -2.36 5.80
N GLU A 136 1.56 -1.45 6.14
CA GLU A 136 1.46 -0.05 5.70
C GLU A 136 1.63 0.07 4.18
N THR A 137 0.73 0.83 3.55
CA THR A 137 0.86 1.25 2.15
C THR A 137 1.23 2.73 2.11
N GLY A 138 2.44 3.03 1.62
CA GLY A 138 2.95 4.40 1.48
C GLY A 138 4.04 4.73 2.50
N SER A 139 4.52 5.97 2.45
CA SER A 139 5.46 6.55 3.41
C SER A 139 5.07 8.00 3.68
N GLY A 140 5.35 8.53 4.87
CA GLY A 140 5.03 9.93 5.20
C GLY A 140 4.70 10.16 6.67
N SER A 141 4.17 11.34 6.97
CA SER A 141 3.66 11.65 8.30
C SER A 141 2.22 11.16 8.45
N LEU A 142 1.90 10.61 9.62
CA LEU A 142 0.50 10.38 10.02
C LEU A 142 -0.24 11.71 10.05
N VAL A 143 -1.45 11.72 9.52
CA VAL A 143 -2.25 12.92 9.34
C VAL A 143 -3.44 12.88 10.30
N PHE A 144 -3.33 13.59 11.42
CA PHE A 144 -4.44 13.79 12.37
C PHE A 144 -4.92 15.24 12.29
N GLY A 145 -6.24 15.47 12.23
CA GLY A 145 -6.82 16.80 12.31
C GLY A 145 -8.18 16.93 11.62
N THR A 146 -8.92 17.96 11.99
CA THR A 146 -10.09 18.44 11.24
C THR A 146 -9.58 19.35 10.13
N SER A 147 -9.64 18.89 8.88
CA SER A 147 -9.14 19.59 7.66
C SER A 147 -7.64 19.47 7.36
N PRO A 148 -7.11 18.25 7.19
CA PRO A 148 -5.74 18.09 6.72
C PRO A 148 -5.55 18.60 5.29
N ALA A 149 -4.41 19.23 5.01
CA ALA A 149 -3.99 19.57 3.65
C ALA A 149 -3.13 18.43 3.07
N ILE A 150 -3.62 17.77 2.01
CA ILE A 150 -2.89 16.72 1.29
C ILE A 150 -2.47 17.26 -0.07
N ALA A 151 -1.16 17.41 -0.31
CA ALA A 151 -0.66 18.11 -1.50
C ALA A 151 -0.78 17.30 -2.81
N THR A 152 -0.69 15.97 -2.72
CA THR A 152 -0.66 15.09 -3.91
C THR A 152 -1.42 13.77 -3.69
N PRO A 153 -2.72 13.79 -3.34
CA PRO A 153 -3.48 12.56 -3.21
C PRO A 153 -3.71 11.93 -4.60
N ALA A 154 -3.41 10.65 -4.75
CA ALA A 154 -3.83 9.89 -5.92
C ALA A 154 -5.26 9.37 -5.70
N ILE A 155 -6.25 10.05 -6.30
CA ILE A 155 -7.67 9.66 -6.23
C ILE A 155 -8.08 9.17 -7.63
N THR A 156 -8.14 7.85 -7.82
CA THR A 156 -8.43 7.21 -9.11
C THR A 156 -9.91 6.83 -9.30
N GLY A 157 -10.76 7.15 -8.32
CA GLY A 157 -12.21 6.92 -8.35
C GLY A 157 -12.87 7.19 -6.99
N GLY A 158 -14.19 7.08 -6.92
CA GLY A 158 -14.97 7.20 -5.68
C GLY A 158 -15.94 8.38 -5.67
N SER A 159 -16.33 8.86 -4.49
CA SER A 159 -17.16 10.06 -4.33
C SER A 159 -16.68 10.95 -3.18
N ILE A 160 -16.82 12.27 -3.33
CA ILE A 160 -16.61 13.27 -2.29
C ILE A 160 -17.96 13.92 -2.00
N ASN A 161 -18.45 13.84 -0.76
CA ASN A 161 -19.80 14.30 -0.39
C ASN A 161 -20.90 13.76 -1.33
N SER A 162 -20.82 12.48 -1.69
CA SER A 162 -21.74 11.82 -2.65
C SER A 162 -21.65 12.31 -4.11
N ALA A 163 -20.71 13.20 -4.44
CA ALA A 163 -20.39 13.55 -5.82
C ALA A 163 -19.29 12.63 -6.36
N SER A 164 -19.55 11.90 -7.44
CA SER A 164 -18.57 11.01 -8.05
C SER A 164 -17.32 11.77 -8.53
N VAL A 165 -16.14 11.29 -8.16
CA VAL A 165 -14.84 11.81 -8.61
C VAL A 165 -14.27 10.84 -9.63
N GLY A 166 -13.94 11.34 -10.83
CA GLY A 166 -13.35 10.53 -11.90
C GLY A 166 -14.29 9.46 -12.48
N GLY A 167 -15.60 9.56 -12.24
CA GLY A 167 -16.60 8.71 -12.87
C GLY A 167 -16.85 9.08 -14.34
N THR A 168 -17.39 8.14 -15.13
CA THR A 168 -17.86 8.36 -16.51
C THR A 168 -19.13 9.22 -16.59
N THR A 169 -19.68 9.64 -15.45
CA THR A 169 -20.87 10.48 -15.31
C THR A 169 -20.49 11.81 -14.63
N PRO A 170 -20.68 12.96 -15.30
CA PRO A 170 -20.41 14.28 -14.71
C PRO A 170 -21.28 14.53 -13.47
N SER A 171 -20.67 14.92 -12.35
CA SER A 171 -21.34 15.40 -11.14
C SER A 171 -20.98 16.88 -10.92
N SER A 172 -21.86 17.70 -10.35
CA SER A 172 -21.60 19.12 -10.11
C SER A 172 -20.55 19.33 -9.01
N GLY A 173 -19.27 19.19 -9.35
CA GLY A 173 -18.13 19.66 -8.58
C GLY A 173 -17.50 20.89 -9.26
N VAL A 174 -16.69 21.66 -8.51
CA VAL A 174 -15.89 22.76 -9.06
C VAL A 174 -14.75 22.17 -9.91
N PHE A 175 -15.06 21.68 -11.10
CA PHE A 175 -14.04 21.38 -12.09
C PHE A 175 -13.51 22.71 -12.61
N THR A 176 -12.37 23.15 -12.07
CA THR A 176 -11.70 24.40 -12.50
C THR A 176 -11.17 24.32 -13.94
N THR A 177 -11.16 23.12 -14.53
CA THR A 177 -10.84 22.92 -15.94
C THR A 177 -11.80 21.89 -16.54
N LEU A 178 -12.61 22.31 -17.51
CA LEU A 178 -13.23 21.37 -18.46
C LEU A 178 -12.15 21.00 -19.49
N LYS A 179 -11.62 19.78 -19.39
CA LYS A 179 -10.86 19.18 -20.50
C LYS A 179 -11.84 18.36 -21.32
N SER A 180 -12.28 18.88 -22.46
CA SER A 180 -12.81 18.02 -23.51
C SER A 180 -11.62 17.33 -24.16
N ASN A 181 -11.53 16.01 -23.99
CA ASN A 181 -10.49 15.18 -24.59
C ASN A 181 -10.66 15.00 -26.11
N SER A 182 -11.74 15.54 -26.70
CA SER A 182 -12.07 15.35 -28.11
C SER A 182 -12.99 16.44 -28.68
N ALA A 183 -12.93 17.68 -28.19
CA ALA A 183 -13.76 18.75 -28.74
C ALA A 183 -13.32 19.02 -30.18
N VAL A 184 -14.20 18.79 -31.15
CA VAL A 184 -14.02 19.37 -32.48
C VAL A 184 -14.07 20.88 -32.32
N HIS A 185 -13.03 21.57 -32.79
CA HIS A 185 -13.05 23.01 -32.96
C HIS A 185 -12.17 23.37 -34.15
N LEU A 186 -12.81 23.90 -35.19
CA LEU A 186 -12.17 24.21 -36.46
C LEU A 186 -12.69 25.52 -37.03
N SER A 187 -11.87 26.13 -37.88
CA SER A 187 -12.24 27.28 -38.69
C SER A 187 -11.55 27.20 -40.06
N TYR A 188 -12.33 27.45 -41.10
CA TYR A 188 -11.91 27.43 -42.49
C TYR A 188 -12.37 28.71 -43.19
N LYS A 189 -11.62 29.09 -44.22
CA LYS A 189 -11.97 30.18 -45.15
C LYS A 189 -11.96 29.67 -46.58
N ASN A 190 -12.75 30.29 -47.44
CA ASN A 190 -12.79 29.94 -48.85
C ASN A 190 -12.66 31.21 -49.72
N THR A 191 -11.58 31.26 -50.49
CA THR A 191 -11.29 32.32 -51.47
C THR A 191 -11.35 31.79 -52.90
N SER A 192 -11.97 30.63 -53.10
CA SER A 192 -12.18 30.04 -54.42
C SER A 192 -13.37 30.72 -55.07
N ALA A 193 -13.23 31.16 -56.32
CA ALA A 193 -14.33 31.73 -57.12
C ALA A 193 -15.28 30.63 -57.61
N GLN A 194 -15.78 29.79 -56.70
CA GLN A 194 -16.59 28.63 -57.07
C GLN A 194 -17.86 29.10 -57.78
N SER A 195 -18.07 28.56 -58.98
CA SER A 195 -19.26 28.84 -59.78
C SER A 195 -20.45 27.99 -59.29
N ILE A 196 -21.58 28.64 -59.07
CA ILE A 196 -22.81 28.05 -58.56
C ILE A 196 -23.87 28.13 -59.68
N PRO A 197 -24.23 27.00 -60.32
CA PRO A 197 -25.19 26.98 -61.40
C PRO A 197 -26.59 27.47 -60.98
N ALA A 198 -27.37 27.91 -61.97
CA ALA A 198 -28.74 28.34 -61.77
C ALA A 198 -29.58 27.24 -61.13
N SER A 199 -30.29 27.58 -60.05
CA SER A 199 -31.25 26.71 -59.34
C SER A 199 -30.69 25.33 -58.94
N THR A 200 -29.37 25.22 -58.74
CA THR A 200 -28.71 23.96 -58.36
C THR A 200 -27.89 24.14 -57.08
N ALA A 201 -28.26 23.42 -56.03
CA ALA A 201 -27.52 23.46 -54.77
C ALA A 201 -26.16 22.78 -54.97
N THR A 202 -25.09 23.48 -54.62
CA THR A 202 -23.71 23.05 -54.88
C THR A 202 -22.93 23.07 -53.57
N THR A 203 -22.36 21.94 -53.16
CA THR A 203 -21.46 21.88 -52.00
C THR A 203 -20.23 22.75 -52.23
N ILE A 204 -19.95 23.62 -51.27
CA ILE A 204 -18.82 24.53 -51.32
C ILE A 204 -17.57 23.75 -50.95
N ALA A 205 -16.57 23.78 -51.84
CA ALA A 205 -15.34 22.99 -51.76
C ALA A 205 -14.11 23.90 -51.91
N GLY A 206 -12.90 23.36 -51.71
CA GLY A 206 -11.66 24.15 -51.84
C GLY A 206 -11.44 25.11 -50.67
N TRP A 207 -11.77 24.66 -49.47
CA TRP A 207 -11.54 25.41 -48.24
C TRP A 207 -10.05 25.42 -47.87
N THR A 208 -9.65 26.45 -47.12
CA THR A 208 -8.31 26.57 -46.53
C THR A 208 -8.45 26.65 -45.02
N SER A 209 -7.72 25.78 -44.30
CA SER A 209 -7.74 25.78 -42.83
C SER A 209 -7.17 27.08 -42.28
N VAL A 210 -7.85 27.65 -41.30
CA VAL A 210 -7.26 28.64 -40.38
C VAL A 210 -6.70 27.90 -39.18
N PHE A 211 -7.50 27.00 -38.60
CA PHE A 211 -7.08 25.98 -37.66
C PHE A 211 -8.04 24.78 -37.73
N ASP A 212 -7.54 23.57 -37.47
CA ASP A 212 -8.36 22.38 -37.29
C ASP A 212 -7.65 21.46 -36.29
N SER A 213 -8.29 21.27 -35.13
CA SER A 213 -7.81 20.44 -34.03
C SER A 213 -8.00 18.94 -34.25
N GLY A 214 -8.92 18.55 -35.13
CA GLY A 214 -9.38 17.17 -35.27
C GLY A 214 -9.21 16.57 -36.66
N SER A 215 -8.89 17.38 -37.68
CA SER A 215 -8.75 16.95 -39.08
C SER A 215 -9.98 16.19 -39.61
N ASN A 216 -11.16 16.49 -39.05
CA ASN A 216 -12.44 15.85 -39.37
C ASN A 216 -13.17 16.55 -40.54
N PHE A 217 -12.60 17.65 -41.05
CA PHE A 217 -13.11 18.38 -42.20
C PHE A 217 -12.24 18.16 -43.43
N ASN A 218 -12.82 17.55 -44.46
CA ASN A 218 -12.17 17.41 -45.75
C ASN A 218 -12.32 18.70 -46.55
N ALA A 219 -11.28 19.54 -46.51
CA ALA A 219 -11.28 20.87 -47.12
C ALA A 219 -11.51 20.85 -48.64
N SER A 220 -11.05 19.80 -49.32
CA SER A 220 -11.22 19.63 -50.78
C SER A 220 -12.65 19.32 -51.18
N THR A 221 -13.44 18.68 -50.30
CA THR A 221 -14.83 18.30 -50.57
C THR A 221 -15.86 19.15 -49.82
N GLY A 222 -15.42 19.90 -48.79
CA GLY A 222 -16.30 20.73 -47.97
C GLY A 222 -17.14 19.95 -46.97
N VAL A 223 -16.73 18.73 -46.62
CA VAL A 223 -17.49 17.81 -45.77
C VAL A 223 -16.80 17.62 -44.43
N PHE A 224 -17.53 17.93 -43.37
CA PHE A 224 -17.21 17.54 -41.99
C PHE A 224 -17.79 16.16 -41.70
N THR A 225 -17.04 15.31 -40.99
CA THR A 225 -17.51 14.04 -40.44
C THR A 225 -17.41 14.06 -38.92
N ALA A 226 -18.51 13.87 -38.22
CA ALA A 226 -18.52 13.90 -36.75
C ALA A 226 -17.67 12.73 -36.19
N PRO A 227 -16.61 12.99 -35.40
CA PRO A 227 -15.80 11.91 -34.82
C PRO A 227 -16.54 11.16 -33.72
N ASN A 228 -17.46 11.83 -33.03
CA ASN A 228 -18.19 11.32 -31.88
C ASN A 228 -19.67 11.72 -31.99
N ALA A 229 -20.54 11.06 -31.23
CA ALA A 229 -21.90 11.54 -31.07
C ALA A 229 -21.92 12.82 -30.20
N GLY A 230 -22.74 13.80 -30.56
CA GLY A 230 -22.85 15.03 -29.78
C GLY A 230 -23.60 16.15 -30.49
N TYR A 231 -23.60 17.33 -29.87
CA TYR A 231 -24.12 18.56 -30.45
C TYR A 231 -22.97 19.38 -31.04
N TYR A 232 -23.19 19.91 -32.24
CA TYR A 232 -22.22 20.69 -32.97
C TYR A 232 -22.82 22.04 -33.37
N LEU A 233 -22.15 23.13 -32.99
CA LEU A 233 -22.44 24.46 -33.51
C LEU A 233 -21.77 24.60 -34.88
N VAL A 234 -22.57 24.77 -35.92
CA VAL A 234 -22.13 25.07 -37.28
C VAL A 234 -22.43 26.53 -37.55
N SER A 235 -21.40 27.33 -37.78
CA SER A 235 -21.54 28.77 -37.96
C SER A 235 -20.60 29.30 -39.03
N GLY A 236 -20.96 30.43 -39.62
CA GLY A 236 -20.15 31.04 -40.65
C GLY A 236 -20.96 31.97 -41.54
N GLU A 237 -20.42 32.20 -42.72
CA GLU A 237 -20.99 33.11 -43.71
C GLU A 237 -20.58 32.66 -45.11
N ILE A 238 -21.51 32.75 -46.07
CA ILE A 238 -21.23 32.61 -47.50
C ILE A 238 -21.60 33.92 -48.19
N MET A 239 -20.76 34.38 -49.12
CA MET A 239 -21.03 35.59 -49.89
C MET A 239 -20.92 35.34 -51.40
N PHE A 240 -21.92 35.80 -52.15
CA PHE A 240 -21.92 35.77 -53.61
C PHE A 240 -21.55 37.12 -54.21
N ASN A 241 -20.90 37.11 -55.37
CA ASN A 241 -20.97 38.23 -56.30
C ASN A 241 -22.33 38.20 -57.00
N VAL A 242 -23.04 39.32 -57.01
CA VAL A 242 -24.35 39.44 -57.64
C VAL A 242 -24.18 40.16 -58.97
N SER A 243 -24.63 39.54 -60.06
CA SER A 243 -24.66 40.19 -61.37
C SER A 243 -25.69 41.34 -61.41
N SER A 244 -25.37 42.42 -62.11
CA SER A 244 -26.31 43.52 -62.36
C SER A 244 -27.64 43.01 -62.94
N GLY A 245 -28.75 43.63 -62.52
CA GLY A 245 -30.10 43.27 -63.00
C GLY A 245 -30.73 42.04 -62.35
N ALA A 246 -30.12 41.46 -61.32
CA ALA A 246 -30.61 40.27 -60.62
C ALA A 246 -31.77 40.52 -59.62
N VAL A 247 -32.60 41.56 -59.83
CA VAL A 247 -33.69 41.91 -58.88
C VAL A 247 -34.64 40.72 -58.71
N ASN A 248 -35.07 40.48 -57.47
CA ASN A 248 -35.90 39.34 -57.03
C ASN A 248 -35.23 37.95 -57.11
N ASN A 249 -34.00 37.84 -57.59
CA ASN A 249 -33.25 36.59 -57.48
C ASN A 249 -32.86 36.33 -56.03
N GLN A 250 -32.91 35.06 -55.66
CA GLN A 250 -32.58 34.59 -54.32
C GLN A 250 -31.19 33.97 -54.32
N PHE A 251 -30.48 34.17 -53.22
CA PHE A 251 -29.22 33.54 -52.88
C PHE A 251 -29.37 32.86 -51.53
N GLN A 252 -28.80 31.68 -51.38
CA GLN A 252 -29.01 30.82 -50.22
C GLN A 252 -27.72 30.11 -49.82
N ALA A 253 -27.52 29.97 -48.51
CA ALA A 253 -26.46 29.14 -47.94
C ALA A 253 -27.13 28.03 -47.11
N LEU A 254 -27.12 26.81 -47.61
CA LEU A 254 -27.81 25.69 -46.98
C LEU A 254 -26.81 24.94 -46.10
N VAL A 255 -27.10 24.86 -44.80
CA VAL A 255 -26.39 23.94 -43.92
C VAL A 255 -27.07 22.58 -44.05
N ILE A 256 -26.32 21.60 -44.54
CA ILE A 256 -26.78 20.22 -44.74
C ILE A 256 -26.18 19.35 -43.64
N ALA A 257 -27.03 18.69 -42.85
CA ALA A 257 -26.62 17.69 -41.88
C ALA A 257 -27.19 16.33 -42.30
N ASN A 258 -26.30 15.35 -42.50
CA ASN A 258 -26.65 13.99 -42.90
C ASN A 258 -27.62 13.93 -44.10
N GLY A 259 -27.39 14.79 -45.10
CA GLY A 259 -28.22 14.88 -46.32
C GLY A 259 -29.48 15.73 -46.21
N VAL A 260 -29.78 16.32 -45.05
CA VAL A 260 -30.98 17.15 -44.82
C VAL A 260 -30.59 18.60 -44.60
N THR A 261 -31.30 19.54 -45.23
CA THR A 261 -31.16 20.97 -44.94
C THR A 261 -31.68 21.29 -43.55
N VAL A 262 -30.80 21.71 -42.65
CA VAL A 262 -31.12 22.07 -41.26
C VAL A 262 -31.20 23.58 -41.03
N PHE A 263 -30.60 24.37 -41.92
CA PHE A 263 -30.66 25.83 -41.88
C PHE A 263 -30.50 26.41 -43.28
N ASN A 264 -31.23 27.47 -43.60
CA ASN A 264 -31.25 28.09 -44.93
C ASN A 264 -31.52 29.60 -44.85
N PRO A 265 -30.50 30.44 -44.55
CA PRO A 265 -30.57 31.88 -44.78
C PRO A 265 -30.83 32.16 -46.26
N ILE A 266 -31.67 33.15 -46.51
CA ILE A 266 -32.04 33.61 -47.85
C ILE A 266 -31.74 35.10 -47.95
N PHE A 267 -31.08 35.50 -49.03
CA PHE A 267 -30.91 36.89 -49.42
C PHE A 267 -31.65 37.13 -50.73
N ILE A 268 -32.51 38.13 -50.77
CA ILE A 268 -33.26 38.52 -51.96
C ILE A 268 -32.72 39.85 -52.45
N VAL A 269 -32.33 39.91 -53.72
CA VAL A 269 -31.83 41.13 -54.34
C VAL A 269 -32.97 42.14 -54.53
N GLN A 270 -32.84 43.33 -53.95
CA GLN A 270 -33.87 44.36 -53.99
C GLN A 270 -33.59 45.48 -55.00
N ALA A 271 -32.37 45.56 -55.56
CA ALA A 271 -31.98 46.60 -56.51
C ALA A 271 -31.10 46.03 -57.64
N THR A 272 -31.15 46.67 -58.81
CA THR A 272 -30.34 46.27 -59.98
C THR A 272 -28.84 46.44 -59.75
N THR A 273 -28.45 47.22 -58.75
CA THR A 273 -27.07 47.57 -58.40
C THR A 273 -26.55 46.87 -57.15
N THR A 274 -27.30 45.93 -56.55
CA THR A 274 -26.81 45.16 -55.40
C THR A 274 -25.58 44.35 -55.81
N PRO A 275 -24.40 44.59 -55.21
CA PRO A 275 -23.16 43.98 -55.68
C PRO A 275 -22.87 42.62 -55.04
N LEU A 276 -23.41 42.40 -53.84
CA LEU A 276 -23.09 41.27 -52.98
C LEU A 276 -24.35 40.74 -52.29
N ALA A 277 -24.39 39.43 -52.06
CA ALA A 277 -25.39 38.77 -51.23
C ALA A 277 -24.69 38.04 -50.09
N LEU A 278 -24.91 38.50 -48.85
CA LEU A 278 -24.30 38.01 -47.62
C LEU A 278 -25.25 37.06 -46.88
N LEU A 279 -24.78 35.86 -46.55
CA LEU A 279 -25.62 34.80 -45.98
C LEU A 279 -24.96 34.24 -44.72
N PRO A 280 -25.15 34.89 -43.56
CA PRO A 280 -24.67 34.37 -42.28
C PRO A 280 -25.53 33.18 -41.83
N PHE A 281 -24.89 32.20 -41.18
CA PHE A 281 -25.57 31.05 -40.59
C PHE A 281 -24.99 30.69 -39.23
N SER A 282 -25.86 30.21 -38.35
CA SER A 282 -25.50 29.67 -37.04
C SER A 282 -26.59 28.71 -36.60
N VAL A 283 -26.26 27.43 -36.48
CA VAL A 283 -27.21 26.38 -36.13
C VAL A 283 -26.54 25.30 -35.30
N VAL A 284 -27.25 24.79 -34.29
CA VAL A 284 -26.83 23.61 -33.53
C VAL A 284 -27.45 22.37 -34.16
N VAL A 285 -26.62 21.37 -34.46
CA VAL A 285 -27.04 20.08 -35.02
C VAL A 285 -26.67 18.95 -34.07
N SER A 286 -27.54 17.96 -33.95
CA SER A 286 -27.24 16.71 -33.26
C SER A 286 -26.73 15.69 -34.28
N LEU A 287 -25.54 15.14 -34.06
CA LEU A 287 -24.91 14.18 -34.97
C LEU A 287 -24.51 12.93 -34.19
N ALA A 288 -24.71 11.76 -34.82
CA ALA A 288 -24.02 10.55 -34.42
C ALA A 288 -22.60 10.50 -35.01
N ALA A 289 -21.72 9.69 -34.44
CA ALA A 289 -20.40 9.46 -35.02
C ALA A 289 -20.52 8.96 -36.47
N GLY A 290 -19.73 9.56 -37.37
CA GLY A 290 -19.74 9.28 -38.81
C GLY A 290 -20.79 10.07 -39.62
N GLN A 291 -21.76 10.74 -38.99
CA GLN A 291 -22.66 11.63 -39.72
C GLN A 291 -21.93 12.90 -40.18
N THR A 292 -22.42 13.49 -41.27
CA THR A 292 -21.72 14.56 -41.97
C THR A 292 -22.42 15.90 -41.90
N VAL A 293 -21.64 16.97 -42.03
CA VAL A 293 -22.13 18.33 -42.28
C VAL A 293 -21.43 18.91 -43.50
N SER A 294 -22.17 19.62 -44.35
CA SER A 294 -21.61 20.45 -45.40
C SER A 294 -22.40 21.73 -45.57
N VAL A 295 -21.78 22.74 -46.18
CA VAL A 295 -22.46 23.97 -46.57
C VAL A 295 -22.59 23.98 -48.09
N GLN A 296 -23.82 24.19 -48.57
CA GLN A 296 -24.12 24.32 -49.99
C GLN A 296 -24.53 25.76 -50.31
N ALA A 297 -24.21 26.18 -51.52
CA ALA A 297 -24.65 27.43 -52.10
C ALA A 297 -25.72 27.16 -53.15
N LEU A 298 -26.77 27.97 -53.17
CA LEU A 298 -27.85 27.92 -54.16
C LEU A 298 -28.23 29.35 -54.56
N GLN A 299 -28.61 29.54 -55.81
CA GLN A 299 -29.03 30.83 -56.36
C GLN A 299 -30.08 30.63 -57.47
N THR A 300 -31.00 31.58 -57.65
CA THR A 300 -32.11 31.47 -58.63
C THR A 300 -31.97 32.39 -59.85
N ASN A 301 -30.83 33.06 -60.01
CA ASN A 301 -30.50 33.78 -61.22
C ASN A 301 -30.41 32.82 -62.42
N THR A 302 -30.75 33.31 -63.60
CA THR A 302 -30.74 32.54 -64.85
C THR A 302 -29.33 32.11 -65.26
N SER A 303 -28.31 32.86 -64.84
CA SER A 303 -26.90 32.56 -65.09
C SER A 303 -26.19 32.12 -63.81
N ALA A 304 -25.15 31.31 -63.95
CA ALA A 304 -24.30 30.94 -62.82
C ALA A 304 -23.74 32.18 -62.12
N GLN A 305 -23.65 32.13 -60.79
CA GLN A 305 -23.08 33.18 -59.95
C GLN A 305 -21.85 32.61 -59.24
N THR A 306 -20.87 33.45 -58.94
CA THR A 306 -19.65 33.01 -58.26
C THR A 306 -19.65 33.43 -56.80
N LEU A 307 -19.06 32.58 -55.95
CA LEU A 307 -18.71 33.00 -54.60
C LEU A 307 -17.69 34.15 -54.64
N ASN A 308 -17.81 35.08 -53.71
CA ASN A 308 -16.88 36.19 -53.56
C ASN A 308 -15.54 35.67 -53.02
N VAL A 309 -14.42 36.18 -53.54
CA VAL A 309 -13.07 35.70 -53.22
C VAL A 309 -12.36 36.52 -52.14
N GLY A 310 -13.06 37.46 -51.50
CA GLY A 310 -12.51 38.25 -50.41
C GLY A 310 -12.03 37.35 -49.26
N ALA A 311 -10.97 37.79 -48.56
CA ALA A 311 -10.25 36.96 -47.59
C ALA A 311 -11.11 36.37 -46.45
N ASN A 312 -12.27 36.99 -46.17
CA ASN A 312 -13.24 36.56 -45.14
C ASN A 312 -14.67 36.49 -45.70
N ALA A 313 -14.82 36.44 -47.02
CA ALA A 313 -16.13 36.44 -47.68
C ALA A 313 -16.90 35.13 -47.45
N ASN A 314 -16.17 34.03 -47.31
CA ASN A 314 -16.73 32.72 -47.02
C ASN A 314 -15.94 32.11 -45.87
N VAL A 315 -16.62 31.86 -44.76
CA VAL A 315 -16.04 31.30 -43.54
C VAL A 315 -16.94 30.21 -42.99
N LEU A 316 -16.32 29.20 -42.37
CA LEU A 316 -16.99 28.11 -41.71
C LEU A 316 -16.26 27.78 -40.41
N SER A 317 -17.00 27.68 -39.32
CA SER A 317 -16.53 27.13 -38.06
C SER A 317 -17.49 26.05 -37.57
N ILE A 318 -16.91 24.97 -37.06
CA ILE A 318 -17.65 23.88 -36.41
C ILE A 318 -17.02 23.65 -35.05
N VAL A 319 -17.85 23.69 -34.01
CA VAL A 319 -17.43 23.47 -32.63
C VAL A 319 -18.36 22.44 -31.98
N GLN A 320 -17.79 21.40 -31.38
CA GLN A 320 -18.53 20.47 -30.54
C GLN A 320 -18.86 21.14 -29.20
N ILE A 321 -20.14 21.13 -28.84
CA ILE A 321 -20.64 21.67 -27.58
C ILE A 321 -20.51 20.57 -26.51
N PRO A 322 -20.05 20.90 -25.28
CA PRO A 322 -19.99 19.97 -24.16
C PRO A 322 -21.33 19.31 -23.82
#